data_AF-A0A1X0HNV8-F1
#
_entry.id   AF-A0A1X0HNV8-F1
#
_cell.length_a   1.000
_cell.length_b   1.000
_cell.length_c   1.000
_cell.angle_alpha   90.00
_cell.angle_beta   90.00
_cell.angle_gamma   90.00
#
_symmetry.space_group_name_H-M   'P 1'
#
loop_
_entity.id
_entity.type
_entity.pdbx_description
1 polymer ?
#
loop_
_entity_poly.entity_id
_entity_poly.type
_entity_poly.pdbx_seq_one_letter_code
_entity_poly.pdbx_strand_id
1 'polypeptide(L)' 'LGMAIRLRQEGEDDFLIFEKDAGVGGTWRVNNYPGCACDVQSHVYSFSFEANPEWTRMFARQQEIRAYLEKCWEKY' A
#
# COMPACT_ATOMS: atom_id res chain seq x y z
N LEU A 1 3.19 -5.20 -5.00
CA LEU A 1 3.09 -3.76 -5.31
C LEU A 1 4.45 -3.08 -5.40
N GLY A 2 5.24 -2.99 -4.31
CA GLY A 2 6.54 -2.29 -4.34
C GLY A 2 7.50 -2.78 -5.43
N MET A 3 7.59 -4.09 -5.66
CA MET A 3 8.38 -4.67 -6.77
C MET A 3 7.92 -4.19 -8.14
N ALA A 4 6.61 -4.23 -8.42
CA ALA A 4 6.05 -3.80 -9.69
C ALA A 4 6.31 -2.32 -9.97
N ILE A 5 6.18 -1.47 -8.94
CA ILE A 5 6.49 -0.04 -9.06
C ILE A 5 7.97 0.17 -9.39
N ARG A 6 8.88 -0.60 -8.78
CA ARG A 6 10.31 -0.53 -9.09
C ARG A 6 10.64 -0.98 -10.51
N LEU A 7 10.05 -2.07 -10.98
CA LEU A 7 10.20 -2.51 -12.37
C LEU A 7 9.78 -1.41 -13.36
N ARG A 8 8.60 -0.81 -13.17
CA ARG A 8 8.16 0.34 -13.99
C ARG A 8 9.12 1.53 -13.93
N GLN A 9 9.64 1.86 -12.74
CA GLN A 9 10.63 2.94 -12.59
C GLN A 9 11.96 2.65 -13.31
N GLU A 10 12.30 1.38 -13.50
CA GLU A 10 13.47 0.92 -14.25
C GLU A 10 13.20 0.77 -15.76
N GLY A 11 11.96 1.02 -16.20
CA GLY A 11 11.53 0.92 -17.60
C GLY A 11 11.07 -0.48 -18.03
N GLU A 12 10.91 -1.40 -17.08
CA GLU A 12 10.39 -2.74 -17.32
C GLU A 12 8.87 -2.75 -17.15
N ASP A 13 8.13 -2.74 -18.26
CA ASP A 13 6.66 -2.65 -18.27
C ASP A 13 5.94 -3.96 -18.69
N ASP A 14 6.69 -4.96 -19.19
CA ASP A 14 6.13 -6.24 -19.64
C ASP A 14 6.16 -7.30 -18.54
N PHE A 15 5.23 -7.18 -17.61
CA PHE A 15 5.07 -8.17 -16.53
C PHE A 15 3.61 -8.27 -16.09
N LEU A 16 3.29 -9.39 -15.43
CA LEU A 16 1.97 -9.65 -14.87
C LEU A 16 2.04 -9.77 -13.36
N ILE A 17 1.04 -9.20 -12.69
CA ILE A 17 0.81 -9.39 -11.25
C ILE A 17 -0.45 -10.23 -11.08
N PHE A 18 -0.32 -11.33 -10.35
CA PHE A 18 -1.47 -12.13 -9.94
C PHE A 18 -1.83 -11.81 -8.49
N GLU A 19 -3.11 -11.53 -8.25
CA GLU A 19 -3.69 -11.30 -6.93
C GLU A 19 -4.99 -12.12 -6.85
N LYS A 20 -5.17 -12.83 -5.74
CA LYS A 20 -6.34 -13.69 -5.54
C LYS A 20 -7.57 -12.87 -5.16
N ASP A 21 -7.35 -11.74 -4.48
CA ASP A 21 -8.41 -10.88 -3.96
C ASP A 21 -8.87 -9.88 -5.03
N ALA A 22 -9.98 -9.19 -4.78
CA ALA A 22 -10.59 -8.27 -5.74
C ALA A 22 -9.79 -6.98 -6.03
N GLY A 23 -8.54 -6.88 -5.56
CA GLY A 23 -7.67 -5.73 -5.81
C GLY A 23 -6.43 -5.69 -4.92
N VAL A 24 -5.64 -4.64 -5.08
CA VAL A 24 -4.40 -4.44 -4.32
C VAL A 24 -4.64 -4.19 -2.83
N GLY A 25 -3.64 -4.48 -2.00
CA GLY A 25 -3.64 -4.16 -0.56
C GLY A 25 -3.20 -5.31 0.33
N GLY A 26 -3.27 -6.56 -0.15
CA GLY A 26 -2.82 -7.75 0.56
C GLY A 26 -3.40 -7.82 1.98
N THR A 27 -2.52 -7.83 3.00
CA THR A 27 -2.89 -7.78 4.43
C THR A 27 -3.96 -6.72 4.72
N TRP A 28 -3.83 -5.53 4.15
CA TRP A 28 -4.75 -4.43 4.38
C TRP A 28 -6.01 -4.49 3.52
N ARG A 29 -6.15 -5.44 2.59
CA ARG A 29 -7.42 -5.71 1.92
C ARG A 29 -8.24 -6.75 2.68
N VAL A 30 -7.59 -7.82 3.12
CA VAL A 30 -8.27 -8.99 3.68
C VAL A 30 -8.63 -8.84 5.16
N ASN A 31 -7.85 -8.09 5.93
CA ASN A 31 -8.17 -7.83 7.33
C ASN A 31 -9.09 -6.62 7.42
N ASN A 32 -10.27 -6.77 8.03
CA ASN A 32 -11.21 -5.65 8.25
C ASN A 32 -11.82 -5.65 9.66
N TYR A 33 -11.23 -6.42 10.59
CA TYR A 33 -11.76 -6.58 11.93
C TYR A 33 -11.74 -5.24 12.72
N PRO A 34 -12.66 -5.07 13.69
CA PRO A 34 -12.72 -3.85 14.49
C PRO A 34 -11.37 -3.54 15.17
N GLY A 35 -10.87 -2.33 14.96
CA GLY A 35 -9.60 -1.88 15.55
C GLY A 35 -8.33 -2.30 14.78
N CYS A 36 -8.45 -2.94 13.61
CA CYS A 36 -7.29 -3.29 12.79
C CYS A 36 -6.41 -2.06 12.45
N ALA A 37 -5.14 -2.13 12.82
CA ALA A 37 -4.15 -1.07 12.68
C ALA A 37 -2.74 -1.65 12.57
N CYS A 38 -1.79 -0.86 12.09
CA CYS A 38 -0.38 -1.21 12.08
C CYS A 38 0.27 -0.91 13.44
N ASP A 39 1.22 -1.75 13.83
CA ASP A 39 2.08 -1.58 15.01
C ASP A 39 3.32 -0.71 14.73
N VAL A 40 3.64 -0.46 13.46
CA VAL A 40 4.67 0.47 13.00
C VAL A 40 4.10 1.87 12.86
N GLN A 41 4.89 2.89 13.20
CA GLN A 41 4.47 4.28 13.02
C GLN A 41 4.21 4.59 11.54
N SER A 42 3.07 5.23 11.23
CA SER A 42 2.59 5.44 9.87
C SER A 42 3.62 6.13 8.95
N HIS A 43 4.33 7.13 9.48
CA HIS A 43 5.35 7.88 8.74
C HIS A 43 6.52 7.03 8.24
N VAL A 44 6.80 5.89 8.87
CA VAL A 44 7.86 4.95 8.45
C VAL A 44 7.30 3.68 7.81
N TYR A 45 5.97 3.56 7.68
CA TYR A 45 5.28 2.45 7.02
C TYR A 45 4.88 2.76 5.57
N SER A 46 5.43 3.83 4.99
CA SER A 46 5.26 4.18 3.58
C SER A 46 6.41 3.62 2.73
N PHE A 47 6.19 3.43 1.43
CA PHE A 47 7.29 3.18 0.49
C PHE A 47 8.27 4.36 0.53
N SER A 48 9.56 4.06 0.53
CA SER A 48 10.62 5.08 0.62
C SER A 48 10.63 6.10 -0.53
N PHE A 49 9.99 5.76 -1.65
CA PHE A 49 9.84 6.62 -2.82
C PHE A 49 8.46 7.30 -2.92
N GLU A 50 7.51 6.97 -2.05
CA GLU A 50 6.15 7.52 -2.03
C GLU A 50 5.69 7.70 -0.57
N ALA A 51 6.26 8.68 0.11
CA ALA A 51 5.82 9.05 1.45
C ALA A 51 4.38 9.56 1.42
N ASN A 52 3.60 9.25 2.46
CA ASN A 52 2.24 9.77 2.61
C ASN A 52 2.17 10.83 3.73
N PRO A 53 2.03 12.12 3.40
CA PRO A 53 1.87 13.17 4.41
C PRO A 53 0.48 13.18 5.05
N GLU A 54 -0.50 12.50 4.45
CA GLU A 54 -1.91 12.54 4.85
C GLU A 54 -2.26 11.54 5.97
N TRP A 55 -1.27 10.93 6.61
CA TRP A 55 -1.53 10.07 7.77
C TRP A 55 -2.20 10.88 8.89
N THR A 56 -3.40 10.46 9.27
CA THR A 56 -4.26 11.09 10.29
C THR A 56 -3.85 10.75 11.72
N ARG A 57 -2.99 9.73 11.90
CA ARG A 57 -2.60 9.21 13.22
C ARG A 57 -1.22 8.55 13.19
N MET A 58 -0.58 8.49 14.36
CA MET A 58 0.74 7.85 14.52
C MET A 58 0.74 6.36 14.14
N PHE A 59 -0.37 5.63 14.36
CA PHE A 59 -0.53 4.22 14.01
C PHE A 59 -1.79 4.03 13.16
N ALA A 60 -1.67 4.16 11.84
CA ALA A 60 -2.78 4.19 10.90
C ALA A 60 -3.67 2.95 11.02
N ARG A 61 -4.99 3.16 10.88
CA ARG A 61 -5.94 2.05 10.80
C ARG A 61 -5.89 1.44 9.41
N GLN A 62 -6.33 0.19 9.33
CA GLN A 62 -6.31 -0.61 8.11
C GLN A 62 -6.89 0.11 6.88
N GLN A 63 -8.02 0.80 7.01
CA GLN A 63 -8.67 1.50 5.88
C GLN A 63 -7.76 2.56 5.25
N GLU A 64 -6.99 3.26 6.09
CA GLU A 64 -6.10 4.35 5.68
C GLU A 64 -4.86 3.80 4.96
N ILE A 65 -4.30 2.71 5.48
CA ILE A 65 -3.17 2.02 4.84
C ILE A 65 -3.61 1.40 3.52
N ARG A 66 -4.81 0.82 3.47
CA ARG A 66 -5.39 0.30 2.23
C ARG A 66 -5.55 1.41 1.18
N ALA A 67 -6.11 2.55 1.57
CA ALA A 67 -6.28 3.70 0.68
C ALA A 67 -4.93 4.22 0.14
N TYR A 68 -3.89 4.26 0.99
CA TYR A 68 -2.53 4.59 0.56
C TYR A 68 -2.00 3.63 -0.50
N LEU A 69 -2.19 2.32 -0.32
CA LEU A 69 -1.74 1.31 -1.29
C LEU A 69 -2.54 1.37 -2.60
N GLU A 70 -3.84 1.62 -2.53
CA GLU A 70 -4.70 1.84 -3.71
C GLU A 70 -4.24 3.09 -4.48
N LYS A 71 -3.92 4.20 -3.80
CA LYS A 71 -3.34 5.40 -4.43
C LYS A 71 -2.00 5.12 -5.10
N CYS A 72 -1.12 4.32 -4.48
CA CYS A 72 0.14 3.94 -5.10
C CYS A 72 -0.07 3.10 -6.37
N TRP A 73 -1.07 2.22 -6.36
CA TRP A 73 -1.43 1.41 -7.53
C TRP A 73 -2.00 2.25 -8.68
N GLU A 74 -2.80 3.27 -8.37
CA GLU A 74 -3.35 4.17 -9.41
C GLU A 74 -2.29 5.10 -10.01
N LYS A 75 -1.29 5.51 -9.21
CA LYS A 75 -0.25 6.45 -9.65
C LYS A 75 0.79 5.82 -10.57
N TYR A 76 1.14 4.55 -10.34
CA TYR A 76 2.29 3.90 -10.97
C TYR A 76 1.87 2.84 -11.96
#